data_AF-A0A6J6UMY9-F1
#
_entry.id   AF-A0A6J6UMY9-F1
#
_cell.length_a   1.000
_cell.length_b   1.000
_cell.length_c   1.000
_cell.angle_alpha   90.00
_cell.angle_beta   90.00
_cell.angle_gamma   90.00
#
_symmetry.space_group_name_H-M   'P 1'
#
loop_
_entity.id
_entity.type
_entity.pdbx_description
1 polymer ?
#
loop_
_entity_poly.entity_id
_entity_poly.type
_entity_poly.pdbx_seq_one_letter_code
_entity_poly.pdbx_strand_id
1 'polypeptide(L)'
;MTGWSLLAGGAVAVALLLAVRPGGPTLVAGTAAGSDPEPRPPADVRRHRAPAAVLAVVAGLTLGRAVLGPTGGVLVGLAAAAAVWTLAGRGESSAERRDRRRAAADLPHLVGLVADALRSGADPVAAVRRAGAALPGPAGERLLAHTHALGLGADPAEVWRALGRDPALAPLGRALGRAHDTGTPVARVVHLLAEQLAEQARAGVEDRARQVGVRAAVPLGLCLLPAFVVLGIVPLAATLLGDLW
;
A
#
# COMPACT_ATOMS: atom_id res chain seq x y z
N MET A 1 -42.80 17.09 -10.25
CA MET A 1 -42.31 15.73 -10.57
C MET A 1 -40.78 15.67 -10.73
N THR A 2 -40.00 16.46 -9.98
CA THR A 2 -38.52 16.59 -10.17
C THR A 2 -37.70 16.26 -8.93
N GLY A 3 -38.33 15.94 -7.79
CA GLY A 3 -37.62 15.68 -6.52
C GLY A 3 -37.01 14.28 -6.40
N TRP A 4 -37.55 13.28 -7.10
CA TRP A 4 -37.11 11.89 -6.92
C TRP A 4 -35.79 11.56 -7.64
N SER A 5 -35.50 12.26 -8.74
CA SER A 5 -34.29 12.10 -9.54
C SER A 5 -33.03 12.53 -8.80
N LEU A 6 -33.15 13.55 -7.93
CA LEU A 6 -32.04 14.06 -7.12
C LEU A 6 -31.70 13.14 -5.94
N LEU A 7 -32.71 12.52 -5.34
CA LEU A 7 -32.53 11.51 -4.27
C LEU A 7 -31.90 10.22 -4.81
N ALA A 8 -32.28 9.80 -6.02
CA ALA A 8 -31.67 8.65 -6.68
C ALA A 8 -30.20 8.92 -7.05
N GLY A 9 -29.86 10.14 -7.52
CA GLY A 9 -28.48 10.53 -7.80
C GLY A 9 -27.58 10.58 -6.55
N GLY A 10 -28.12 11.08 -5.43
CA GLY A 10 -27.40 11.11 -4.14
C GLY A 10 -27.08 9.72 -3.59
N ALA A 11 -28.02 8.77 -3.69
CA ALA A 11 -27.79 7.38 -3.28
C ALA A 11 -26.75 6.68 -4.17
N VAL A 12 -26.72 6.98 -5.48
CA VAL A 12 -25.74 6.47 -6.44
C VAL A 12 -24.33 6.98 -6.15
N ALA A 13 -24.17 8.27 -5.83
CA ALA A 13 -22.87 8.83 -5.47
C ALA A 13 -22.31 8.24 -4.17
N VAL A 14 -23.18 8.01 -3.17
CA VAL A 14 -22.81 7.39 -1.88
C VAL A 14 -22.46 5.91 -2.07
N ALA A 15 -23.21 5.16 -2.87
CA ALA A 15 -22.93 3.76 -3.15
C ALA A 15 -21.64 3.57 -3.96
N LEU A 16 -21.36 4.44 -4.95
CA LEU A 16 -20.09 4.45 -5.68
C LEU A 16 -18.91 4.85 -4.78
N LEU A 17 -19.08 5.82 -3.88
CA LEU A 17 -18.06 6.19 -2.90
C LEU A 17 -17.77 5.04 -1.92
N LEU A 18 -18.77 4.24 -1.54
CA LEU A 18 -18.60 3.08 -0.66
C LEU A 18 -17.99 1.86 -1.39
N ALA A 19 -18.32 1.64 -2.66
CA ALA A 19 -17.80 0.53 -3.45
C ALA A 19 -16.38 0.80 -4.00
N VAL A 20 -16.04 2.07 -4.26
CA VAL A 20 -14.72 2.49 -4.75
C VAL A 20 -13.76 2.78 -3.60
N ARG A 21 -14.21 2.80 -2.32
CA ARG A 21 -13.30 2.90 -1.16
C ARG A 21 -12.30 1.73 -1.21
N PRO A 22 -11.06 1.96 -1.66
CA PRO A 22 -10.04 0.94 -1.55
C PRO A 22 -9.82 0.75 -0.06
N GLY A 23 -9.82 -0.51 0.40
CA GLY A 23 -9.83 -0.92 1.79
C GLY A 23 -9.30 0.15 2.74
N GLY A 24 -10.21 0.68 3.58
CA GLY A 24 -9.90 1.78 4.47
C GLY A 24 -8.61 1.51 5.24
N PRO A 25 -7.79 2.53 5.51
CA PRO A 25 -6.65 2.37 6.39
C PRO A 25 -7.21 1.83 7.71
N THR A 26 -6.87 0.58 8.04
CA THR A 26 -7.01 0.08 9.41
C THR A 26 -6.29 1.07 10.29
N LEU A 27 -7.08 1.82 11.07
CA LEU A 27 -6.57 2.54 12.22
C LEU A 27 -5.82 1.51 13.03
N VAL A 28 -4.49 1.58 13.00
CA VAL A 28 -3.64 0.87 13.94
C VAL A 28 -4.00 1.47 15.29
N ALA A 29 -4.93 0.81 15.99
CA ALA A 29 -5.15 1.02 17.39
C ALA A 29 -3.80 0.80 18.06
N GLY A 30 -3.25 1.89 18.62
CA GLY A 30 -1.98 1.88 19.29
C GLY A 30 -2.00 0.95 20.49
N THR A 31 -0.99 0.08 20.52
CA THR A 31 -0.29 -0.46 21.69
C THR A 31 -1.12 -1.21 22.74
N ALA A 32 -1.05 -2.54 22.66
CA ALA A 32 -0.86 -3.37 23.85
C ALA A 32 0.07 -4.55 23.51
N ALA A 33 1.05 -4.72 24.39
CA ALA A 33 2.10 -5.71 24.49
C ALA A 33 1.84 -7.12 23.95
N GLY A 34 2.92 -7.73 23.45
CA GLY A 34 3.23 -9.15 23.64
C GLY A 34 2.12 -10.14 23.32
N SER A 35 1.91 -10.40 22.03
CA SER A 35 1.31 -11.66 21.60
C SER A 35 1.91 -11.99 20.23
N ASP A 36 2.51 -13.18 20.13
CA ASP A 36 2.97 -13.74 18.87
C ASP A 36 1.87 -13.56 17.81
N PRO A 37 2.18 -13.01 16.63
CA PRO A 37 1.18 -12.82 15.60
C PRO A 37 0.75 -14.21 15.11
N GLU A 38 -0.39 -14.68 15.63
CA GLU A 38 -1.10 -15.85 15.11
C GLU A 38 -1.17 -15.71 13.58
N PRO A 39 -0.74 -16.71 12.80
CA PRO A 39 -0.72 -16.63 11.35
C PRO A 39 -2.15 -16.54 10.84
N ARG A 40 -2.66 -15.31 10.69
CA ARG A 40 -3.94 -15.02 10.05
C ARG A 40 -3.93 -15.73 8.69
N PRO A 41 -4.87 -16.64 8.42
CA PRO A 41 -4.88 -17.40 7.18
C PRO A 41 -4.87 -16.42 6.01
N PRO A 42 -4.10 -16.71 4.94
CA PRO A 42 -4.00 -15.83 3.79
C PRO A 42 -5.42 -15.55 3.29
N ALA A 43 -5.86 -14.30 3.42
CA ALA A 43 -7.10 -13.84 2.81
C ALA A 43 -6.89 -13.91 1.29
N ASP A 44 -7.15 -15.10 0.74
CA ASP A 44 -6.96 -15.41 -0.65
C ASP A 44 -7.91 -14.52 -1.44
N VAL A 45 -7.35 -13.55 -2.17
CA VAL A 45 -8.09 -12.74 -3.15
C VAL A 45 -8.87 -13.67 -4.10
N ARG A 46 -8.39 -14.91 -4.27
CA ARG A 46 -9.05 -16.04 -4.95
C ARG A 46 -10.42 -16.43 -4.38
N ARG A 47 -10.62 -16.46 -3.06
CA ARG A 47 -11.89 -16.86 -2.43
C ARG A 47 -12.98 -15.80 -2.55
N HIS A 48 -12.62 -14.52 -2.65
CA HIS A 48 -13.57 -13.43 -2.81
C HIS A 48 -13.91 -13.11 -4.28
N ARG A 49 -13.37 -13.87 -5.25
CA ARG A 49 -13.64 -13.71 -6.70
C ARG A 49 -15.11 -13.94 -7.06
N ALA A 50 -15.73 -14.96 -6.45
CA ALA A 50 -17.12 -15.30 -6.72
C ALA A 50 -18.12 -14.23 -6.20
N PRO A 51 -18.08 -13.78 -4.93
CA PRO A 51 -19.05 -12.80 -4.45
C PRO A 51 -18.87 -11.41 -5.08
N ALA A 52 -17.63 -10.98 -5.38
CA ALA A 52 -17.38 -9.69 -6.03
C ALA A 52 -17.82 -9.68 -7.51
N ALA A 53 -17.61 -10.78 -8.24
CA ALA A 53 -18.14 -10.93 -9.60
C ALA A 53 -19.67 -10.98 -9.62
N VAL A 54 -20.29 -11.67 -8.65
CA VAL A 54 -21.75 -11.71 -8.51
C VAL A 54 -22.31 -10.32 -8.19
N LEU A 55 -21.71 -9.57 -7.27
CA LEU A 55 -22.13 -8.19 -6.96
C LEU A 55 -21.94 -7.23 -8.14
N ALA A 56 -20.85 -7.35 -8.91
CA ALA A 56 -20.63 -6.54 -10.12
C ALA A 56 -21.63 -6.87 -11.24
N VAL A 57 -22.00 -8.15 -11.38
CA VAL A 57 -23.02 -8.61 -12.33
C VAL A 57 -24.41 -8.10 -11.90
N VAL A 58 -24.75 -8.17 -10.62
CA VAL A 58 -26.03 -7.66 -10.08
C VAL A 58 -26.11 -6.13 -10.20
N ALA A 59 -25.03 -5.40 -9.92
CA ALA A 59 -24.96 -3.95 -10.11
C ALA A 59 -25.05 -3.55 -11.60
N GLY A 60 -24.40 -4.30 -12.51
CA GLY A 60 -24.47 -4.07 -13.95
C GLY A 60 -25.85 -4.38 -14.54
N LEU A 61 -26.50 -5.46 -14.08
CA LEU A 61 -27.86 -5.84 -14.50
C LEU A 61 -28.92 -4.86 -13.99
N THR A 62 -28.75 -4.29 -12.80
CA THR A 62 -29.69 -3.32 -12.23
C THR A 62 -29.54 -1.92 -12.84
N LEU A 63 -28.31 -1.44 -13.08
CA LEU A 63 -28.08 -0.14 -13.75
C LEU A 63 -28.32 -0.19 -15.27
N GLY A 64 -27.87 -1.25 -15.96
CA GLY A 64 -27.96 -1.34 -17.42
C GLY A 64 -29.39 -1.41 -17.94
N ARG A 65 -30.30 -1.98 -17.14
CA ARG A 65 -31.73 -2.09 -17.46
C ARG A 65 -32.45 -0.74 -17.44
N ALA A 66 -31.97 0.21 -16.63
CA ALA A 66 -32.60 1.53 -16.48
C ALA A 66 -32.20 2.53 -17.57
N VAL A 67 -31.07 2.32 -18.25
CA VAL A 67 -30.51 3.29 -19.21
C VAL A 67 -30.49 2.77 -20.66
N LEU A 68 -30.24 1.48 -20.91
CA LEU A 68 -30.03 0.94 -22.28
C LEU A 68 -31.04 -0.14 -22.72
N GLY A 69 -32.03 -0.48 -21.88
CA GLY A 69 -32.95 -1.57 -22.15
C GLY A 69 -32.40 -2.97 -21.80
N PRO A 70 -33.22 -4.02 -21.93
CA PRO A 70 -32.95 -5.35 -21.37
C PRO A 70 -31.72 -6.05 -21.98
N THR A 71 -31.41 -5.79 -23.26
CA THR A 71 -30.29 -6.42 -23.97
C THR A 71 -28.94 -5.74 -23.65
N GLY A 72 -28.92 -4.43 -23.43
CA GLY A 72 -27.69 -3.68 -23.08
C GLY A 72 -27.14 -4.03 -21.70
N GLY A 73 -28.02 -4.32 -20.73
CA GLY A 73 -27.61 -4.73 -19.38
C GLY A 73 -26.86 -6.06 -19.33
N VAL A 74 -27.18 -6.99 -20.23
CA VAL A 74 -26.51 -8.30 -20.30
C VAL A 74 -25.08 -8.17 -20.81
N LEU A 75 -24.85 -7.34 -21.84
CA LEU A 75 -23.52 -7.11 -22.39
C LEU A 75 -22.61 -6.36 -21.40
N VAL A 76 -23.13 -5.34 -20.71
CA VAL A 76 -22.38 -4.61 -19.67
C VAL A 76 -22.06 -5.52 -18.48
N GLY A 77 -23.01 -6.37 -18.06
CA GLY A 77 -22.78 -7.35 -16.99
C GLY A 77 -21.71 -8.38 -17.34
N LEU A 78 -21.73 -8.93 -18.57
CA LEU A 78 -20.70 -9.86 -19.06
C LEU A 78 -19.32 -9.19 -19.17
N ALA A 79 -19.26 -7.95 -19.68
CA ALA A 79 -18.02 -7.19 -19.77
C ALA A 79 -17.45 -6.88 -18.37
N ALA A 80 -18.30 -6.48 -17.42
CA ALA A 80 -17.90 -6.25 -16.03
C ALA A 80 -17.42 -7.54 -15.35
N ALA A 81 -18.09 -8.68 -15.57
CA ALA A 81 -17.65 -9.97 -15.05
C ALA A 81 -16.30 -10.40 -15.62
N ALA A 82 -16.09 -10.24 -16.93
CA ALA A 82 -14.81 -10.53 -17.58
C ALA A 82 -13.69 -9.60 -17.08
N ALA A 83 -13.98 -8.31 -16.89
CA ALA A 83 -13.04 -7.36 -16.30
C ALA A 83 -12.66 -7.74 -14.86
N VAL A 84 -13.64 -8.04 -14.00
CA VAL A 84 -13.39 -8.49 -12.62
C VAL A 84 -12.58 -9.78 -12.61
N TRP A 85 -12.91 -10.75 -13.46
CA TRP A 85 -12.18 -12.03 -13.53
C TRP A 85 -10.73 -11.86 -13.97
N THR A 86 -10.48 -11.01 -14.97
CA THR A 86 -9.14 -10.76 -15.50
C THR A 86 -8.28 -9.89 -14.59
N LEU A 87 -8.84 -8.84 -13.97
CA LEU A 87 -8.13 -8.01 -12.99
C LEU A 87 -7.89 -8.75 -11.67
N ALA A 88 -8.86 -9.53 -11.17
CA ALA A 88 -8.68 -10.36 -9.97
C ALA A 88 -7.77 -11.57 -10.21
N GLY A 89 -7.66 -12.03 -11.47
CA GLY A 89 -6.74 -13.06 -11.91
C GLY A 89 -5.27 -12.60 -11.90
N ARG A 90 -5.02 -11.32 -12.17
CA ARG A 90 -3.68 -10.71 -12.17
C ARG A 90 -3.26 -10.14 -10.81
N GLY A 91 -4.14 -10.15 -9.82
CA GLY A 91 -3.83 -9.62 -8.49
C GLY A 91 -2.95 -10.57 -7.69
N GLU A 92 -1.74 -10.12 -7.31
CA GLU A 92 -0.96 -10.75 -6.23
C GLU A 92 -1.82 -10.98 -4.99
N SER A 93 -1.61 -12.13 -4.34
CA SER A 93 -2.35 -12.49 -3.14
C SER A 93 -2.15 -11.41 -2.07
N SER A 94 -3.17 -11.19 -1.25
CA SER A 94 -3.07 -10.18 -0.19
C SER A 94 -1.96 -10.54 0.82
N ALA A 95 -1.64 -11.83 0.95
CA ALA A 95 -0.55 -12.33 1.78
C ALA A 95 0.82 -11.93 1.22
N GLU A 96 1.08 -12.19 -0.07
CA GLU A 96 2.35 -11.79 -0.71
C GLU A 96 2.54 -10.26 -0.69
N ARG A 97 1.46 -9.50 -0.91
CA ARG A 97 1.54 -8.02 -0.82
C ARG A 97 1.87 -7.56 0.60
N ARG A 98 1.29 -8.19 1.63
CA ARG A 98 1.61 -7.88 3.03
C ARG A 98 3.05 -8.27 3.36
N ASP A 99 3.48 -9.44 2.91
CA ASP A 99 4.83 -9.95 3.11
C ASP A 99 5.88 -9.01 2.49
N ARG A 100 5.69 -8.61 1.23
CA ARG A 100 6.59 -7.64 0.58
C ARG A 100 6.59 -6.28 1.25
N ARG A 101 5.44 -5.79 1.73
CA ARG A 101 5.37 -4.53 2.47
C ARG A 101 6.12 -4.61 3.80
N ARG A 102 6.03 -5.74 4.51
CA ARG A 102 6.80 -6.00 5.73
C ARG A 102 8.29 -6.06 5.41
N ALA A 103 8.69 -6.83 4.39
CA ALA A 103 10.09 -6.91 3.99
C ALA A 103 10.69 -5.54 3.61
N ALA A 104 9.91 -4.70 2.90
CA ALA A 104 10.32 -3.34 2.58
C ALA A 104 10.40 -2.43 3.83
N ALA A 105 9.52 -2.61 4.82
CA ALA A 105 9.54 -1.85 6.07
C ALA A 105 10.70 -2.27 7.00
N ASP A 106 11.11 -3.55 6.91
CA ASP A 106 12.21 -4.11 7.70
C ASP A 106 13.58 -3.81 7.10
N LEU A 107 13.65 -3.48 5.79
CA LEU A 107 14.89 -3.20 5.07
C LEU A 107 15.81 -2.16 5.75
N PRO A 108 15.33 -0.97 6.22
CA PRO A 108 16.19 -0.01 6.89
C PRO A 108 16.86 -0.57 8.14
N HIS A 109 16.13 -1.38 8.91
CA HIS A 109 16.66 -2.05 10.12
C HIS A 109 17.68 -3.11 9.74
N LEU A 110 17.37 -3.93 8.73
CA LEU A 110 18.28 -4.95 8.22
C LEU A 110 19.61 -4.34 7.75
N VAL A 111 19.55 -3.29 6.93
CA VAL A 111 20.74 -2.60 6.41
C VAL A 111 21.49 -1.89 7.54
N GLY A 112 20.78 -1.33 8.53
CA GLY A 112 21.37 -0.80 9.76
C GLY A 112 22.19 -1.84 10.51
N LEU A 113 21.66 -3.05 10.71
CA LEU A 113 22.37 -4.15 11.36
C LEU A 113 23.61 -4.60 10.56
N VAL A 114 23.52 -4.63 9.22
CA VAL A 114 24.69 -4.91 8.38
C VAL A 114 25.74 -3.81 8.55
N ALA A 115 25.33 -2.53 8.55
CA ALA A 115 26.24 -1.41 8.76
C ALA A 115 26.91 -1.49 10.14
N ASP A 116 26.16 -1.78 11.20
CA ASP A 116 26.67 -1.95 12.57
C ASP A 116 27.67 -3.11 12.66
N ALA A 117 27.37 -4.24 12.01
CA ALA A 117 28.28 -5.39 11.95
C ALA A 117 29.57 -5.04 11.18
N LEU A 118 29.48 -4.35 10.05
CA LEU A 118 30.65 -3.90 9.29
C LEU A 118 31.49 -2.89 10.07
N ARG A 119 30.86 -1.95 10.79
CA ARG A 119 31.58 -0.99 11.66
C ARG A 119 32.30 -1.67 12.82
N SER A 120 31.81 -2.81 13.31
CA SER A 120 32.51 -3.61 14.32
C SER A 120 33.63 -4.48 13.74
N GLY A 121 33.93 -4.35 12.44
CA GLY A 121 35.01 -5.07 11.77
C GLY A 121 34.63 -6.47 11.29
N ALA A 122 33.34 -6.81 11.23
CA ALA A 122 32.91 -8.07 10.66
C ALA A 122 33.19 -8.12 9.15
N ASP A 123 33.56 -9.31 8.67
CA ASP A 123 33.61 -9.61 7.24
C ASP A 123 32.24 -9.33 6.56
N PRO A 124 32.20 -8.79 5.32
CA PRO A 124 30.93 -8.47 4.65
C PRO A 124 29.94 -9.61 4.51
N VAL A 125 30.40 -10.82 4.18
CA VAL A 125 29.51 -11.99 4.06
C VAL A 125 28.99 -12.40 5.43
N ALA A 126 29.85 -12.39 6.45
CA ALA A 126 29.46 -12.66 7.82
C ALA A 126 28.48 -11.61 8.36
N ALA A 127 28.68 -10.32 8.07
CA ALA A 127 27.82 -9.22 8.48
C ALA A 127 26.40 -9.36 7.94
N VAL A 128 26.28 -9.63 6.63
CA VAL A 128 24.98 -9.84 5.97
C VAL A 128 24.26 -11.06 6.55
N ARG A 129 24.96 -12.19 6.75
CA ARG A 129 24.36 -13.38 7.37
C ARG A 129 23.93 -13.14 8.81
N ARG A 130 24.74 -12.47 9.62
CA ARG A 130 24.41 -12.14 11.02
C ARG A 130 23.22 -11.21 11.11
N ALA A 131 23.14 -10.18 10.26
CA ALA A 131 21.98 -9.29 10.20
C ALA A 131 20.71 -10.04 9.80
N GLY A 132 20.78 -10.92 8.80
CA GLY A 132 19.66 -11.77 8.40
C GLY A 132 19.18 -12.72 9.50
N ALA A 133 20.10 -13.28 10.29
CA ALA A 133 19.78 -14.14 11.43
C ALA A 133 19.26 -13.37 12.66
N ALA A 134 19.70 -12.12 12.84
CA ALA A 134 19.31 -11.28 13.98
C ALA A 134 17.94 -10.62 13.79
N LEU A 135 17.51 -10.37 12.55
CA LEU A 135 16.23 -9.73 12.26
C LEU A 135 15.16 -10.78 11.90
N PRO A 136 14.23 -11.11 12.81
CA PRO A 136 13.11 -11.96 12.47
C PRO A 136 12.19 -11.26 11.45
N GLY A 137 11.63 -12.04 10.52
CA GLY A 137 10.69 -11.55 9.53
C GLY A 137 11.17 -11.69 8.08
N PRO A 138 10.33 -11.26 7.12
CA PRO A 138 10.49 -11.66 5.73
C PRO A 138 11.72 -11.06 5.06
N ALA A 139 12.20 -9.90 5.49
CA ALA A 139 13.45 -9.35 4.95
C ALA A 139 14.67 -10.20 5.35
N GLY A 140 14.74 -10.63 6.62
CA GLY A 140 15.80 -11.50 7.13
C GLY A 140 15.76 -12.88 6.48
N GLU A 141 14.57 -13.48 6.39
CA GLU A 141 14.36 -14.78 5.72
C GLU A 141 14.79 -14.75 4.25
N ARG A 142 14.36 -13.73 3.49
CA ARG A 142 14.76 -13.55 2.08
C ARG A 142 16.27 -13.36 1.94
N LEU A 143 16.88 -12.58 2.83
CA LEU A 143 18.32 -12.35 2.82
C LEU A 143 19.09 -13.65 3.12
N LEU A 144 18.64 -14.43 4.10
CA LEU A 144 19.23 -15.73 4.42
C LEU A 144 19.08 -16.73 3.27
N ALA A 145 17.92 -16.75 2.60
CA ALA A 145 17.69 -17.60 1.43
C ALA A 145 18.70 -17.31 0.30
N HIS A 146 19.00 -16.03 0.04
CA HIS A 146 20.01 -15.65 -0.96
C HIS A 146 21.45 -15.93 -0.50
N THR A 147 21.74 -15.73 0.78
CA THR A 147 23.12 -15.86 1.32
C THR A 147 23.50 -17.30 1.66
N HIS A 148 22.56 -18.25 1.66
CA HIS A 148 22.85 -19.66 1.83
C HIS A 148 23.86 -20.18 0.79
N ALA A 149 23.75 -19.73 -0.45
CA ALA A 149 24.66 -20.08 -1.54
C ALA A 149 26.12 -19.66 -1.27
N LEU A 150 26.34 -18.58 -0.52
CA LEU A 150 27.70 -18.14 -0.14
C LEU A 150 28.38 -19.16 0.78
N GLY A 151 27.62 -19.82 1.66
CA GLY A 151 28.12 -20.89 2.52
C GLY A 151 28.51 -22.15 1.73
N LEU A 152 27.98 -22.30 0.52
CA LEU A 152 28.29 -23.40 -0.41
C LEU A 152 29.42 -23.03 -1.39
N GLY A 153 30.05 -21.86 -1.24
CA GLY A 153 31.14 -21.40 -2.11
C GLY A 153 30.69 -20.72 -3.40
N ALA A 154 29.42 -20.30 -3.52
CA ALA A 154 28.98 -19.51 -4.66
C ALA A 154 29.71 -18.16 -4.74
N ASP A 155 29.90 -17.66 -5.96
CA ASP A 155 30.52 -16.35 -6.21
C ASP A 155 29.69 -15.23 -5.54
N PRO A 156 30.29 -14.43 -4.63
CA PRO A 156 29.64 -13.28 -4.02
C PRO A 156 29.01 -12.32 -5.02
N ALA A 157 29.65 -12.10 -6.17
CA ALA A 157 29.13 -11.19 -7.18
C ALA A 157 27.77 -11.65 -7.74
N GLU A 158 27.59 -12.96 -7.94
CA GLU A 158 26.32 -13.54 -8.39
C GLU A 158 25.23 -13.41 -7.35
N VAL A 159 25.57 -13.62 -6.07
CA VAL A 159 24.63 -13.50 -4.96
C VAL A 159 24.16 -12.06 -4.78
N TRP A 160 25.06 -11.07 -4.88
CA TRP A 160 24.69 -9.66 -4.83
C TRP A 160 23.80 -9.25 -6.01
N ARG A 161 24.09 -9.76 -7.22
CA ARG A 161 23.24 -9.57 -8.40
C ARG A 161 21.86 -10.20 -8.21
N ALA A 162 21.78 -11.40 -7.63
CA ALA A 162 20.51 -12.06 -7.32
C ALA A 162 19.70 -11.28 -6.27
N LEU A 163 20.35 -10.81 -5.21
CA LEU A 163 19.76 -9.94 -4.20
C LEU A 163 19.22 -8.64 -4.81
N GLY A 164 19.93 -8.10 -5.80
CA GLY A 164 19.53 -6.93 -6.58
C GLY A 164 18.23 -7.10 -7.39
N ARG A 165 17.80 -8.35 -7.64
CA ARG A 165 16.56 -8.68 -8.35
C ARG A 165 15.36 -8.86 -7.42
N ASP A 166 15.57 -9.12 -6.12
CA ASP A 166 14.47 -9.13 -5.15
C ASP A 166 14.02 -7.68 -4.92
N PRO A 167 12.76 -7.30 -5.22
CA PRO A 167 12.28 -5.93 -5.06
C PRO A 167 12.45 -5.35 -3.65
N ALA A 168 12.36 -6.18 -2.60
CA ALA A 168 12.50 -5.75 -1.22
C ALA A 168 13.97 -5.54 -0.82
N LEU A 169 14.90 -6.34 -1.37
CA LEU A 169 16.33 -6.30 -1.03
C LEU A 169 17.20 -5.61 -2.09
N ALA A 170 16.58 -5.18 -3.20
CA ALA A 170 17.25 -4.58 -4.34
C ALA A 170 18.18 -3.41 -4.02
N PRO A 171 17.85 -2.49 -3.08
CA PRO A 171 18.78 -1.43 -2.71
C PRO A 171 20.10 -1.97 -2.14
N LEU A 172 20.02 -2.96 -1.24
CA LEU A 172 21.19 -3.60 -0.64
C LEU A 172 21.97 -4.41 -1.67
N GLY A 173 21.30 -5.27 -2.46
CA GLY A 173 21.98 -6.06 -3.50
C GLY A 173 22.70 -5.22 -4.54
N ARG A 174 22.08 -4.12 -5.00
CA ARG A 174 22.72 -3.18 -5.93
C ARG A 174 23.86 -2.39 -5.29
N ALA A 175 23.79 -2.07 -4.00
CA ALA A 175 24.87 -1.43 -3.28
C ALA A 175 26.08 -2.35 -3.13
N LEU A 176 25.85 -3.60 -2.71
CA LEU A 176 26.89 -4.62 -2.57
C LEU A 176 27.52 -4.99 -3.91
N GLY A 177 26.70 -5.21 -4.94
CA GLY A 177 27.18 -5.53 -6.29
C GLY A 177 28.07 -4.41 -6.85
N ARG A 178 27.62 -3.15 -6.76
CA ARG A 178 28.44 -2.00 -7.18
C ARG A 178 29.73 -1.87 -6.37
N ALA A 179 29.67 -2.05 -5.06
CA ALA A 179 30.87 -1.98 -4.22
C ALA A 179 31.88 -3.07 -4.60
N HIS A 180 31.39 -4.26 -4.95
CA HIS A 180 32.20 -5.39 -5.40
C HIS A 180 32.83 -5.11 -6.77
N ASP A 181 32.05 -4.62 -7.74
CA ASP A 181 32.54 -4.33 -9.10
C ASP A 181 33.58 -3.19 -9.13
N THR A 182 33.40 -2.16 -8.29
CA THR A 182 34.30 -0.99 -8.28
C THR A 182 35.41 -1.06 -7.22
N GLY A 183 35.43 -2.09 -6.37
CA GLY A 183 36.34 -2.18 -5.23
C GLY A 183 36.11 -1.11 -4.14
N THR A 184 34.94 -0.49 -4.09
CA THR A 184 34.64 0.54 -3.07
C THR A 184 34.47 -0.16 -1.70
N PRO A 185 34.97 0.42 -0.59
CA PRO A 185 34.79 -0.16 0.73
C PRO A 185 33.31 -0.41 1.05
N VAL A 186 32.94 -1.69 1.22
CA VAL A 186 31.54 -2.13 1.45
C VAL A 186 30.94 -1.45 2.68
N ALA A 187 31.72 -1.31 3.76
CA ALA A 187 31.30 -0.61 4.96
C ALA A 187 30.81 0.83 4.70
N ARG A 188 31.51 1.58 3.84
CA ARG A 188 31.13 2.95 3.46
C ARG A 188 29.82 2.96 2.69
N VAL A 189 29.69 2.11 1.68
CA VAL A 189 28.49 2.07 0.81
C VAL A 189 27.26 1.63 1.59
N VAL A 190 27.40 0.62 2.45
CA VAL A 190 26.30 0.12 3.29
C VAL A 190 25.91 1.13 4.37
N HIS A 191 26.87 1.85 4.96
CA HIS A 191 26.58 2.89 5.93
C HIS A 191 25.78 4.05 5.32
N LEU A 192 26.20 4.55 4.16
CA LEU A 192 25.44 5.57 3.42
C LEU A 192 24.04 5.08 3.04
N LEU A 193 23.92 3.82 2.61
CA LEU A 193 22.61 3.24 2.31
C LEU A 193 21.74 3.15 3.58
N ALA A 194 22.30 2.80 4.73
CA ALA A 194 21.58 2.75 6.00
C ALA A 194 21.03 4.13 6.38
N GLU A 195 21.85 5.18 6.26
CA GLU A 195 21.42 6.56 6.50
C GLU A 195 20.29 6.98 5.55
N GLN A 196 20.47 6.74 4.24
CA GLN A 196 19.46 7.06 3.23
C GLN A 196 18.13 6.35 3.50
N LEU A 197 18.16 5.07 3.85
CA LEU A 197 16.95 4.30 4.15
C LEU A 197 16.29 4.74 5.46
N ALA A 198 17.09 5.11 6.47
CA ALA A 198 16.57 5.63 7.73
C ALA A 198 15.88 6.99 7.54
N GLU A 199 16.47 7.90 6.74
CA GLU A 199 15.86 9.17 6.37
C GLU A 199 14.55 8.98 5.60
N GLN A 200 14.53 8.10 4.59
CA GLN A 200 13.32 7.77 3.84
C GLN A 200 12.22 7.19 4.74
N ALA A 201 12.59 6.31 5.69
CA ALA A 201 11.65 5.75 6.64
C ALA A 201 11.04 6.83 7.56
N ARG A 202 11.85 7.76 8.07
CA ARG A 202 11.40 8.90 8.88
C ARG A 202 10.49 9.84 8.10
N ALA A 203 10.89 10.24 6.88
CA ALA A 203 10.07 11.06 6.01
C ALA A 203 8.71 10.43 5.73
N GLY A 204 8.66 9.11 5.49
CA GLY A 204 7.41 8.38 5.30
C GLY A 204 6.51 8.35 6.55
N VAL A 205 7.07 8.39 7.75
CA VAL A 205 6.31 8.52 9.00
C VAL A 205 5.75 9.93 9.14
N GLU A 206 6.56 10.96 8.86
CA GLU A 206 6.13 12.37 8.87
C GLU A 206 5.01 12.64 7.87
N ASP A 207 5.12 12.12 6.65
CA ASP A 207 4.08 12.26 5.63
C ASP A 207 2.77 11.62 6.06
N ARG A 208 2.83 10.44 6.70
CA ARG A 208 1.65 9.79 7.27
C ARG A 208 1.02 10.63 8.37
N ALA A 209 1.84 11.24 9.24
CA ALA A 209 1.34 12.13 10.29
C ALA A 209 0.65 13.38 9.69
N ARG A 210 1.23 13.99 8.66
CA ARG A 210 0.63 15.15 7.95
C ARG A 210 -0.71 14.79 7.31
N GLN A 211 -0.80 13.60 6.69
CA GLN A 211 -2.04 13.13 6.08
C GLN A 211 -3.20 12.95 7.06
N VAL A 212 -2.92 12.69 8.35
CA VAL A 212 -3.97 12.60 9.37
C VAL A 212 -4.68 13.95 9.52
N GLY A 213 -3.93 15.05 9.57
CA GLY A 213 -4.49 16.40 9.66
C GLY A 213 -5.36 16.75 8.46
N VAL A 214 -4.88 16.47 7.24
CA VAL A 214 -5.65 16.70 6.01
C VAL A 214 -6.93 15.87 6.00
N ARG A 215 -6.84 14.58 6.33
CA ARG A 215 -8.01 13.68 6.38
C ARG A 215 -9.03 14.06 7.44
N ALA A 216 -8.60 14.71 8.53
CA ALA A 216 -9.50 15.24 9.55
C ALA A 216 -10.15 16.57 9.13
N ALA A 217 -9.41 17.45 8.43
CA ALA A 217 -9.91 18.75 7.99
C ALA A 217 -10.94 18.65 6.85
N VAL A 218 -10.77 17.71 5.92
CA VAL A 218 -11.68 17.50 4.77
C VAL A 218 -13.15 17.29 5.18
N PRO A 219 -13.50 16.34 6.07
CA PRO A 219 -14.89 16.15 6.48
C PRO A 219 -15.44 17.35 7.26
N LEU A 220 -14.60 18.04 8.07
CA LEU A 220 -15.01 19.26 8.77
C LEU A 220 -15.38 20.38 7.78
N GLY A 221 -14.55 20.63 6.77
CA GLY A 221 -14.83 21.60 5.71
C GLY A 221 -16.10 21.27 4.93
N LEU A 222 -16.30 19.98 4.63
CA LEU A 222 -17.50 19.50 3.93
C LEU A 222 -18.78 19.64 4.78
N CYS A 223 -18.68 19.53 6.10
CA CYS A 223 -19.78 19.82 7.02
C CYS A 223 -20.04 21.31 7.20
N LEU A 224 -19.01 22.16 7.17
CA LEU A 224 -19.13 23.61 7.40
C LEU A 224 -19.73 24.33 6.18
N LEU A 225 -19.45 23.86 4.97
CA LEU A 225 -19.91 24.47 3.73
C LEU A 225 -21.45 24.63 3.65
N PRO A 226 -22.28 23.59 3.87
CA PRO A 226 -23.74 23.76 3.87
C PRO A 226 -24.24 24.69 4.98
N ALA A 227 -23.62 24.66 6.17
CA ALA A 227 -23.97 25.55 7.26
C ALA A 227 -23.68 27.02 6.91
N PHE A 228 -22.53 27.30 6.29
CA PHE A 228 -22.16 28.64 5.82
C PHE A 228 -23.12 29.17 4.75
N VAL A 229 -23.58 28.32 3.84
CA VAL A 229 -24.56 28.70 2.82
C VAL A 229 -25.88 29.15 3.47
N VAL A 230 -26.43 28.33 4.38
CA VAL A 230 -27.72 28.60 5.02
C VAL A 230 -27.65 29.78 5.98
N LEU A 231 -26.58 29.90 6.77
CA LEU A 231 -26.46 30.93 7.81
C LEU A 231 -25.85 32.24 7.31
N GLY A 232 -24.98 32.19 6.29
CA GLY A 232 -24.25 33.36 5.79
C GLY A 232 -24.78 33.88 4.47
N ILE A 233 -24.80 33.03 3.43
CA ILE A 233 -25.09 33.46 2.06
C ILE A 233 -26.57 33.75 1.85
N VAL A 234 -27.46 32.87 2.32
CA VAL A 234 -28.91 33.00 2.10
C VAL A 234 -29.48 34.30 2.68
N PRO A 235 -29.19 34.68 3.95
CA PRO A 235 -29.69 35.94 4.51
C PRO A 235 -29.13 37.16 3.78
N LEU A 236 -27.85 37.13 3.42
CA LEU A 236 -27.17 38.25 2.77
C LEU A 236 -27.67 38.49 1.33
N ALA A 237 -27.99 37.41 0.61
CA ALA A 237 -28.67 37.50 -0.67
C ALA A 237 -30.09 38.09 -0.51
N ALA A 238 -30.82 37.66 0.53
CA ALA A 238 -32.17 38.16 0.79
C ALA A 238 -32.20 39.67 1.09
N THR A 239 -31.24 40.19 1.87
CA THR A 239 -31.16 41.63 2.15
C THR A 239 -30.83 42.45 0.89
N LEU A 240 -29.84 42.01 0.10
CA LEU A 240 -29.46 42.72 -1.13
C LEU A 240 -30.56 42.74 -2.18
N LEU A 241 -31.33 41.65 -2.30
CA LEU A 241 -32.50 41.63 -3.16
C LEU A 241 -33.61 42.52 -2.60
N GLY A 242 -33.78 42.61 -1.29
CA GLY A 242 -34.76 43.49 -0.67
C GLY A 242 -34.49 44.97 -0.91
N ASP A 243 -33.23 45.40 -0.93
CA ASP A 243 -32.85 46.81 -1.16
C ASP A 243 -32.99 47.25 -2.63
N LEU A 244 -33.16 46.30 -3.57
CA LEU A 244 -33.26 46.55 -5.01
C LEU A 244 -34.70 46.69 -5.53
N TRP A 245 -35.71 46.42 -4.70
CA TRP A 245 -37.14 46.46 -5.03
C TRP A 245 -37.88 47.45 -4.14
#